data_AF-A0A1I1JT63-F1
#
_entry.id   AF-A0A1I1JT63-F1
#
_cell.length_a   1.000
_cell.length_b   1.000
_cell.length_c   1.000
_cell.angle_alpha   90.00
_cell.angle_beta   90.00
_cell.angle_gamma   90.00
#
_symmetry.space_group_name_H-M   'P 1'
#
loop_
_entity.id
_entity.type
_entity.pdbx_description
1 polymer ?
#
loop_
_entity_poly.entity_id
_entity_poly.type
_entity_poly.pdbx_seq_one_letter_code
_entity_poly.pdbx_strand_id
1 'polypeptide(L)'
;MTLRDNRAKHLGLTEMALRAANPDLPNLRLMGQSHYWPIDSLAFVEVHGGPRDRDHRRALRAEAERILLHLGCEVRLEHGRDIYLLEPQRPETAHEELRLLLRLRRALPAASRAPKGR
;
A
#
# COMPACT_ATOMS: atom_id res chain seq x y z
N MET A 1 -19.88 15.57 9.72
CA MET A 1 -18.44 15.24 9.69
C MET A 1 -18.06 14.96 8.25
N THR A 2 -17.23 15.79 7.63
CA THR A 2 -16.65 15.47 6.32
C THR A 2 -15.60 14.38 6.52
N LEU A 3 -15.90 13.16 6.09
CA LEU A 3 -14.91 12.08 6.04
C LEU A 3 -13.79 12.54 5.10
N ARG A 4 -12.57 12.70 5.63
CA ARG A 4 -11.40 13.07 4.84
C ARG A 4 -10.97 11.83 4.05
N ASP A 5 -10.99 11.91 2.72
CA ASP A 5 -10.46 10.84 1.87
C ASP A 5 -8.95 10.74 2.09
N ASN A 6 -8.52 9.63 2.70
CA ASN A 6 -7.11 9.35 2.98
C ASN A 6 -6.55 8.25 2.08
N ARG A 7 -7.30 7.76 1.08
CA ARG A 7 -6.92 6.58 0.28
C ARG A 7 -5.59 6.79 -0.45
N ALA A 8 -5.42 7.94 -1.11
CA ALA A 8 -4.16 8.27 -1.80
C ALA A 8 -2.98 8.31 -0.83
N LYS A 9 -3.20 8.86 0.37
CA LYS A 9 -2.19 8.91 1.43
C LYS A 9 -1.86 7.53 1.98
N HIS A 10 -2.85 6.68 2.25
CA HIS A 10 -2.62 5.31 2.72
C HIS A 10 -1.89 4.48 1.67
N LEU A 11 -2.21 4.67 0.40
CA LEU A 11 -1.51 4.04 -0.70
C LEU A 11 -0.03 4.48 -0.78
N GLY A 12 0.25 5.78 -0.65
CA GLY A 12 1.63 6.29 -0.60
C GLY A 12 2.43 5.76 0.59
N LEU A 13 1.81 5.68 1.77
CA LEU A 13 2.43 5.07 2.96
C LEU A 13 2.74 3.60 2.76
N THR A 14 1.83 2.88 2.11
CA THR A 14 1.98 1.46 1.81
C THR A 14 3.10 1.24 0.79
N GLU A 15 3.19 2.08 -0.25
CA GLU A 15 4.28 2.04 -1.23
C GLU A 15 5.64 2.22 -0.55
N MET A 16 5.78 3.21 0.33
CA MET A 16 7.01 3.46 1.08
C MET A 16 7.40 2.27 1.97
N ALA A 17 6.43 1.71 2.70
CA ALA A 17 6.67 0.57 3.57
C ALA A 17 7.19 -0.63 2.79
N LEU A 18 6.58 -0.94 1.64
CA LEU A 18 7.03 -2.03 0.78
C LEU A 18 8.41 -1.77 0.18
N ARG A 19 8.70 -0.55 -0.27
CA ARG A 19 10.04 -0.19 -0.79
C ARG A 19 11.11 -0.34 0.29
N ALA A 20 10.82 0.07 1.53
CA ALA A 20 11.74 -0.09 2.65
C ALA A 20 11.98 -1.56 3.01
N ALA A 21 10.96 -2.42 2.87
CA ALA A 21 11.07 -3.86 3.12
C ALA A 21 11.77 -4.63 1.98
N ASN A 22 11.75 -4.10 0.75
CA ASN A 22 12.26 -4.73 -0.46
C ASN A 22 13.28 -3.82 -1.19
N PRO A 23 14.45 -3.55 -0.58
CA PRO A 23 15.45 -2.63 -1.15
C PRO A 23 16.05 -3.11 -2.49
N ASP A 24 15.91 -4.39 -2.81
CA ASP A 24 16.28 -5.02 -4.07
C ASP A 24 15.32 -4.70 -5.23
N LEU A 25 14.18 -4.08 -4.95
CA LEU A 25 13.17 -3.66 -5.93
C LEU A 25 13.10 -2.12 -6.03
N PRO A 26 14.11 -1.45 -6.63
CA PRO A 26 14.22 0.02 -6.60
C PRO A 26 13.06 0.74 -7.31
N ASN A 27 12.44 0.06 -8.29
CA ASN A 27 11.35 0.57 -9.11
C ASN A 27 9.96 0.16 -8.61
N LEU A 28 9.87 -0.48 -7.43
CA LEU A 28 8.60 -0.89 -6.85
C LEU A 28 7.69 0.33 -6.63
N ARG A 29 6.51 0.29 -7.25
CA ARG A 29 5.47 1.33 -7.15
C ARG A 29 4.11 0.71 -6.97
N LEU A 30 3.21 1.45 -6.34
CA LEU A 30 1.81 1.07 -6.21
C LEU A 30 0.91 2.04 -6.96
N MET A 31 -0.20 1.51 -7.47
CA MET A 31 -1.37 2.29 -7.87
C MET A 31 -2.62 1.65 -7.26
N GLY A 32 -3.60 2.47 -6.92
CA GLY A 32 -4.88 2.00 -6.41
C GLY A 32 -5.91 2.05 -7.53
N GLN A 33 -6.84 1.12 -7.53
CA GLN A 33 -8.12 1.31 -8.21
C GLN A 33 -9.16 1.55 -7.13
N SER A 34 -10.01 2.53 -7.33
CA SER A 34 -10.87 3.04 -6.28
C SER A 34 -12.29 3.22 -6.78
N HIS A 35 -13.27 2.92 -5.94
CA HIS A 35 -14.67 3.27 -6.20
C HIS A 35 -14.89 4.75 -5.88
N TYR A 36 -15.83 5.40 -6.57
CA TYR A 36 -16.25 6.76 -6.22
C TYR A 36 -16.86 6.85 -4.80
N TRP A 37 -17.50 5.77 -4.36
CA TRP A 37 -18.00 5.58 -3.00
C TRP A 37 -17.96 4.07 -2.65
N PRO A 38 -17.79 3.69 -1.37
CA PRO A 38 -17.43 4.55 -0.24
C PRO A 38 -15.95 4.98 -0.23
N ILE A 39 -15.65 6.09 0.43
CA ILE A 39 -14.32 6.73 0.41
C ILE A 39 -13.31 6.15 1.42
N ASP A 40 -13.59 4.97 1.96
CA ASP A 40 -12.78 4.24 2.93
C ASP A 40 -12.18 2.94 2.37
N SER A 41 -12.48 2.58 1.12
CA SER A 41 -11.96 1.37 0.48
C SER A 41 -11.34 1.63 -0.89
N LEU A 42 -10.47 0.69 -1.29
CA LEU A 42 -9.97 0.54 -2.65
C LEU A 42 -10.61 -0.68 -3.29
N ALA A 43 -10.84 -0.64 -4.59
CA ALA A 43 -11.28 -1.80 -5.36
C ALA A 43 -10.15 -2.82 -5.56
N PHE A 44 -8.93 -2.32 -5.79
CA PHE A 44 -7.76 -3.14 -6.08
C PHE A 44 -6.46 -2.38 -5.87
N VAL A 45 -5.35 -3.10 -5.71
CA VAL A 45 -3.99 -2.55 -5.66
C VAL A 45 -3.11 -3.16 -6.75
N GLU A 46 -2.60 -2.29 -7.62
CA GLU A 46 -1.63 -2.65 -8.64
C GLU A 46 -0.20 -2.51 -8.10
N VAL A 47 0.64 -3.48 -8.44
CA VAL A 47 2.06 -3.51 -8.08
C VAL A 47 2.88 -3.41 -9.37
N HIS A 48 3.67 -2.35 -9.48
CA HIS A 48 4.48 -2.01 -10.65
C HIS A 48 5.98 -2.08 -10.31
N GLY A 49 6.82 -2.31 -11.32
CA GLY A 49 8.28 -2.28 -11.19
C GLY A 49 8.88 -3.35 -10.25
N GLY A 50 8.09 -4.36 -9.88
CA GLY A 50 8.51 -5.55 -9.17
C GLY A 50 8.93 -6.70 -10.10
N PRO A 51 9.18 -7.91 -9.55
CA PRO A 51 9.61 -9.08 -10.30
C PRO A 51 8.58 -9.48 -11.36
N ARG A 52 9.05 -10.01 -12.50
CA ARG A 52 8.16 -10.55 -13.55
C ARG A 52 7.32 -11.73 -13.06
N ASP A 53 7.78 -12.38 -12.00
CA ASP A 53 7.09 -13.49 -11.35
C ASP A 53 5.70 -13.05 -10.84
N ARG A 54 4.70 -13.89 -11.15
CA ARG A 54 3.31 -13.68 -10.75
C ARG A 54 3.16 -13.93 -9.25
N ASP A 55 3.84 -14.92 -8.70
CA ASP A 55 3.70 -15.29 -7.29
C ASP A 55 4.32 -14.25 -6.38
N HIS A 56 5.50 -13.74 -6.74
CA HIS A 56 6.11 -12.62 -6.04
C HIS A 56 5.21 -11.36 -6.08
N ARG A 57 4.64 -10.99 -7.25
CA ARG A 57 3.70 -9.86 -7.32
C ARG A 57 2.44 -10.08 -6.47
N ARG A 58 1.95 -11.32 -6.39
CA ARG A 58 0.82 -11.67 -5.51
C ARG A 58 1.20 -11.50 -4.04
N ALA A 59 2.40 -11.90 -3.64
CA ALA A 59 2.89 -11.73 -2.27
C ALA A 59 3.01 -10.24 -1.89
N LEU A 60 3.61 -9.42 -2.77
CA LEU A 60 3.71 -7.98 -2.57
C LEU A 60 2.34 -7.31 -2.45
N ARG A 61 1.36 -7.72 -3.27
CA ARG A 61 -0.01 -7.21 -3.17
C ARG A 61 -0.66 -7.60 -1.84
N ALA A 62 -0.53 -8.86 -1.42
CA ALA A 62 -1.09 -9.30 -0.13
C ALA A 62 -0.48 -8.53 1.05
N GLU A 63 0.82 -8.22 0.99
CA GLU A 63 1.46 -7.37 1.99
C GLU A 63 0.96 -5.92 1.94
N ALA A 64 0.75 -5.36 0.73
CA ALA A 64 0.12 -4.04 0.57
C ALA A 64 -1.27 -3.99 1.20
N GLU A 65 -2.12 -4.97 0.91
CA GLU A 65 -3.48 -5.08 1.44
C GLU A 65 -3.48 -5.15 2.98
N ARG A 66 -2.54 -5.91 3.57
CA ARG A 66 -2.38 -5.99 5.02
C ARG A 66 -2.02 -4.64 5.64
N ILE A 67 -1.11 -3.89 5.03
CA ILE A 67 -0.70 -2.56 5.51
C ILE A 67 -1.86 -1.57 5.36
N LEU A 68 -2.55 -1.56 4.22
CA LEU A 68 -3.72 -0.72 3.98
C LEU A 68 -4.82 -0.97 5.02
N LEU A 69 -5.11 -2.24 5.32
CA LEU A 69 -6.09 -2.60 6.36
C LEU A 69 -5.67 -2.05 7.72
N HIS A 70 -4.39 -2.12 8.07
CA HIS A 70 -3.85 -1.54 9.30
C HIS A 70 -3.96 -0.01 9.35
N LEU A 71 -3.97 0.64 8.19
CA LEU A 71 -4.22 2.08 8.04
C LEU A 71 -5.72 2.41 8.00
N GLY A 72 -6.61 1.42 8.10
CA GLY A 72 -8.06 1.60 8.05
C GLY A 72 -8.60 1.77 6.63
N CYS A 73 -7.92 1.22 5.62
CA CYS A 73 -8.39 1.16 4.25
C CYS A 73 -8.52 -0.29 3.79
N GLU A 74 -9.75 -0.75 3.59
CA GLU A 74 -10.01 -2.10 3.08
C GLU A 74 -9.81 -2.15 1.56
N VAL A 75 -9.34 -3.30 1.05
CA VAL A 75 -9.31 -3.57 -0.39
C VAL A 75 -10.44 -4.55 -0.71
N ARG A 76 -11.49 -4.05 -1.35
CA ARG A 76 -12.69 -4.80 -1.69
C ARG A 76 -13.30 -4.33 -3.01
N LEU A 77 -13.45 -5.26 -3.94
CA LEU A 77 -14.18 -5.01 -5.18
C LEU A 77 -15.69 -5.08 -4.94
N GLU A 78 -16.40 -3.99 -5.22
CA GLU A 78 -17.86 -3.94 -5.20
C GLU A 78 -18.39 -4.04 -6.63
N HIS A 79 -19.27 -5.00 -6.87
CA HIS A 79 -19.84 -5.22 -8.20
C HIS A 79 -20.84 -4.11 -8.54
N GLY A 80 -20.88 -3.73 -9.83
CA GLY A 80 -21.79 -2.69 -10.31
C GLY A 80 -21.38 -1.26 -9.95
N ARG A 81 -20.12 -1.05 -9.55
CA ARG A 81 -19.56 0.28 -9.29
C ARG A 81 -18.40 0.60 -10.23
N ASP A 82 -18.35 1.86 -10.64
CA ASP A 82 -17.27 2.37 -11.46
C ASP A 82 -15.99 2.52 -10.64
N ILE A 83 -14.89 2.12 -11.27
CA ILE A 83 -13.53 2.23 -10.73
C ILE A 83 -12.76 3.32 -11.46
N TYR A 84 -11.95 4.06 -10.73
CA TYR A 84 -10.99 4.99 -11.28
C TYR A 84 -9.60 4.72 -10.71
N LEU A 85 -8.57 5.13 -11.45
CA LEU A 85 -7.19 5.02 -11.00
C LEU A 85 -6.89 6.08 -9.93
N LEU A 86 -6.31 5.63 -8.83
CA LEU A 86 -5.89 6.48 -7.72
C LEU A 86 -4.37 6.43 -7.60
N GLU A 87 -3.74 7.58 -7.80
CA GLU A 87 -2.30 7.72 -7.59
C GLU A 87 -1.95 7.83 -6.10
N PRO A 88 -0.83 7.23 -5.67
CA PRO A 88 -0.35 7.40 -4.31
C PRO A 88 0.09 8.84 -4.06
N GLN A 89 -0.34 9.41 -2.93
CA GLN A 89 0.24 10.64 -2.42
C GLN A 89 1.58 10.32 -1.75
N ARG A 90 2.67 10.66 -2.42
CA ARG A 90 4.03 10.49 -1.91
C ARG A 90 4.39 11.67 -0.99
N PRO A 91 5.24 11.46 0.03
CA PRO A 91 5.78 12.57 0.81
C PRO A 91 6.57 13.50 -0.11
N GLU A 92 6.44 14.80 0.13
CA GLU A 92 7.11 15.82 -0.67
C GLU A 92 8.53 16.06 -0.15
N THR A 93 8.80 15.69 1.11
CA THR A 93 10.10 15.89 1.76
C THR A 93 10.61 14.64 2.47
N ALA A 94 11.94 14.50 2.55
CA ALA A 94 12.59 13.44 3.32
C ALA A 94 12.21 13.45 4.81
N HIS A 95 11.88 14.62 5.36
CA HIS A 95 11.45 14.74 6.76
C HIS A 95 10.03 14.20 6.98
N GLU A 96 9.12 14.43 6.03
CA GLU A 96 7.81 13.77 6.03
C GLU A 96 7.96 12.26 5.87
N GLU A 97 8.80 11.84 4.93
CA GLU A 97 9.09 10.43 4.69
C GLU A 97 9.57 9.73 5.98
N LEU A 98 10.56 10.30 6.67
CA LEU A 98 11.10 9.77 7.92
C LEU A 98 10.03 9.70 9.03
N ARG A 99 9.23 10.77 9.21
CA ARG A 99 8.16 10.80 10.21
C ARG A 99 7.11 9.71 9.96
N LEU A 100 6.80 9.46 8.69
CA LEU A 100 5.82 8.46 8.29
C LEU A 100 6.34 7.03 8.48
N LEU A 101 7.60 6.76 8.10
CA LEU A 101 8.25 5.46 8.35
C LEU A 101 8.33 5.14 9.85
N LEU A 102 8.62 6.13 10.70
CA LEU A 102 8.62 5.94 12.16
C LEU A 102 7.22 5.60 12.71
N ARG A 103 6.16 6.20 12.17
CA ARG A 103 4.77 5.87 12.54
C ARG A 103 4.42 4.45 12.10
N LEU A 104 4.76 4.08 10.87
CA LEU A 104 4.54 2.74 10.34
C LEU A 104 5.28 1.68 11.15
N ARG A 105 6.54 1.94 11.52
CA ARG A 105 7.33 1.03 12.38
C ARG A 105 6.72 0.82 13.77
N ARG A 106 6.04 1.82 14.32
CA ARG A 106 5.34 1.70 15.61
C ARG A 106 4.00 0.96 15.47
N ALA A 107 3.33 1.12 14.34
CA ALA A 107 2.01 0.56 14.08
C ALA A 107 2.06 -0.88 13.55
N LEU A 108 3.08 -1.23 12.78
CA LEU A 108 3.26 -2.57 12.23
C LEU A 108 4.19 -3.34 13.17
N PRO A 109 3.70 -4.34 13.93
CA PRO A 109 4.59 -5.27 14.60
C PRO A 109 5.48 -5.89 13.53
N ALA A 110 6.79 -5.94 13.78
CA ALA A 110 7.77 -6.43 12.82
C ALA A 110 7.25 -7.74 12.21
N ALA A 111 6.93 -7.70 10.91
CA ALA A 111 6.56 -8.90 10.18
C ALA A 111 7.69 -9.88 10.45
N SER A 112 7.38 -10.95 11.19
CA SER A 112 8.35 -11.93 11.61
C SER A 112 9.07 -12.39 10.34
N ARG A 113 10.37 -12.09 10.25
CA ARG A 113 11.25 -12.72 9.26
C ARG A 113 10.99 -14.21 9.34
N ALA A 114 10.34 -14.78 8.33
CA ALA A 114 10.28 -16.22 8.19
C ALA A 114 11.74 -16.72 8.17
N PRO A 115 12.10 -17.76 8.96
CA PRO A 115 13.46 -18.26 8.98
C PRO A 115 13.80 -18.76 7.57
N LYS A 116 14.89 -18.23 6.99
CA LYS A 116 15.50 -18.85 5.81
C LYS A 116 15.94 -20.25 6.24
N GLY A 117 15.21 -21.26 5.80
CA GLY A 117 15.59 -22.66 5.95
C GLY A 117 16.98 -22.88 5.35
N ARG A 118 17.84 -23.52 6.14
CA ARG A 118 19.13 -24.07 5.71
C ARG A 118 18.91 -25.31 4.87
#